data_AF-A0A931HYF4-F1
#
_entry.id   AF-A0A931HYF4-F1
#
_cell.length_a   1.000
_cell.length_b   1.000
_cell.length_c   1.000
_cell.angle_alpha   90.00
_cell.angle_beta   90.00
_cell.angle_gamma   90.00
#
_symmetry.space_group_name_H-M   'P 1'
#
loop_
_entity.id
_entity.type
_entity.pdbx_description
1 polymer ?
#
loop_
_entity_poly.entity_id
_entity_poly.type
_entity_poly.pdbx_seq_one_letter_code
_entity_poly.pdbx_strand_id
1 'polypeptide(L)'
;MSTTLDAAIAAIRGVLAGAMAHPHLAAFGPDARMEDDLRLDSVLRLQLLLELELQAGLAAPEAAISSTEIETVADLARLLVGEAAPAAPAPSEDDDYVGVHGELDYDIKIHCVVSCLCDALKQAGVDHRPFHLAVPDAAFAVTSAWRLAYHAAAVDHAPLFHWFTRLHGVQVEDWYDRAASKAENIARLDAVLALRSPTTSVMVMLDMFHLPERENKFNQDPFPHYLLLETTADPAFWLVRDVDYRWEGPIARDRLVHAISRPTVAGGYRFDRATARDPNPEDLAAFVRAVVPFGVNPLVEALKLIVEAHLAGRDGVRLEDLESALAELPILIIRKYGYEHGLAWFWRALKLPAREFDRWCDEIEALVAGLKGFHFAALKLARGATPEVVADIRTRLADLDAREHAIKRRLGEVFELWAAATLPGAEVIRFRRAS
;
A
#
# COMPACT_ATOMS: atom_id res chain seq x y z
N MET A 1 19.62 -27.48 -19.85
CA MET A 1 18.82 -27.30 -21.08
C MET A 1 18.20 -25.92 -20.98
N SER A 2 18.25 -25.09 -22.03
CA SER A 2 17.54 -23.81 -22.00
C SER A 2 16.05 -24.08 -21.98
N THR A 3 15.34 -23.66 -20.94
CA THR A 3 13.87 -23.70 -20.92
C THR A 3 13.36 -22.82 -22.06
N THR A 4 12.45 -23.34 -22.88
CA THR A 4 11.80 -22.54 -23.93
C THR A 4 10.62 -21.77 -23.36
N LEU A 5 10.21 -20.68 -24.02
CA LEU A 5 9.03 -19.90 -23.62
C LEU A 5 7.78 -20.77 -23.45
N ASP A 6 7.51 -21.66 -24.41
CA ASP A 6 6.37 -22.59 -24.34
C ASP A 6 6.46 -23.55 -23.13
N ALA A 7 7.67 -24.00 -22.80
CA ALA A 7 7.88 -24.85 -21.62
C ALA A 7 7.65 -24.08 -20.32
N ALA A 8 8.05 -22.81 -20.25
CA ALA A 8 7.77 -21.94 -19.11
C ALA A 8 6.26 -21.67 -18.97
N ILE A 9 5.54 -21.36 -20.06
CA ILE A 9 4.08 -21.19 -20.05
C ILE A 9 3.38 -22.47 -19.60
N ALA A 10 3.82 -23.63 -20.09
CA ALA A 10 3.27 -24.93 -19.68
C ALA A 10 3.52 -25.21 -18.19
N ALA A 11 4.70 -24.87 -17.67
CA ALA A 11 5.02 -24.98 -16.25
C ALA A 11 4.13 -24.07 -15.39
N ILE A 12 3.93 -22.81 -15.79
CA ILE A 12 3.00 -21.87 -15.14
C ILE A 12 1.60 -22.48 -15.07
N ARG A 13 1.08 -22.99 -16.19
CA ARG A 13 -0.23 -23.65 -16.22
C ARG A 13 -0.30 -24.86 -15.30
N GLY A 14 0.77 -25.68 -15.29
CA GLY A 14 0.86 -26.89 -14.47
C GLY A 14 0.83 -26.60 -12.98
N VAL A 15 1.59 -25.60 -12.54
CA VAL A 15 1.60 -25.14 -11.14
C VAL A 15 0.23 -24.57 -10.74
N LEU A 16 -0.35 -23.70 -11.57
CA LEU A 16 -1.67 -23.13 -11.30
C LEU A 16 -2.75 -24.22 -11.22
N ALA A 17 -2.74 -25.20 -12.12
CA ALA A 17 -3.74 -26.28 -12.14
C ALA A 17 -3.54 -27.32 -11.03
N GLY A 18 -2.29 -27.60 -10.67
CA GLY A 18 -1.91 -28.60 -9.69
C GLY A 18 -1.73 -28.00 -8.30
N ALA A 19 -0.53 -27.51 -8.04
CA ALA A 19 -0.06 -27.07 -6.72
C ALA A 19 -0.98 -26.03 -6.06
N MET A 20 -1.46 -25.07 -6.85
CA MET A 20 -2.30 -23.98 -6.36
C MET A 20 -3.81 -24.27 -6.50
N ALA A 21 -4.19 -25.32 -7.26
CA ALA A 21 -5.59 -25.64 -7.57
C ALA A 21 -6.43 -24.41 -7.98
N HIS A 22 -5.85 -23.56 -8.83
CA HIS A 22 -6.32 -22.22 -9.11
C HIS A 22 -7.65 -22.22 -9.91
N PRO A 23 -8.71 -21.55 -9.45
CA PRO A 23 -10.06 -21.70 -10.02
C PRO A 23 -10.26 -20.98 -11.36
N HIS A 24 -9.43 -19.98 -11.71
CA HIS A 24 -9.64 -19.11 -12.88
C HIS A 24 -8.84 -19.53 -14.13
N LEU A 25 -8.67 -20.83 -14.34
CA LEU A 25 -7.87 -21.35 -15.46
C LEU A 25 -8.57 -21.34 -16.82
N ALA A 26 -9.87 -21.07 -16.87
CA ALA A 26 -10.62 -21.02 -18.12
C ALA A 26 -10.10 -19.92 -19.08
N ALA A 27 -9.59 -18.82 -18.53
CA ALA A 27 -9.03 -17.70 -19.29
C ALA A 27 -7.52 -17.84 -19.56
N PHE A 28 -6.89 -18.97 -19.17
CA PHE A 28 -5.44 -19.11 -19.28
C PHE A 28 -4.95 -19.16 -20.72
N GLY A 29 -4.00 -18.29 -21.04
CA GLY A 29 -3.29 -18.19 -22.30
C GLY A 29 -2.05 -17.30 -22.17
N PRO A 30 -1.19 -17.22 -23.20
CA PRO A 30 0.01 -16.37 -23.17
C PRO A 30 -0.34 -14.89 -22.91
N ASP A 31 -1.41 -14.40 -23.53
CA ASP A 31 -1.85 -13.01 -23.42
C ASP A 31 -2.76 -12.76 -22.20
N ALA A 32 -3.05 -13.80 -21.41
CA ALA A 32 -3.89 -13.67 -20.24
C ALA A 32 -3.21 -12.75 -19.22
N ARG A 33 -3.92 -11.70 -18.82
CA ARG A 33 -3.49 -10.75 -17.80
C ARG A 33 -3.57 -11.45 -16.45
N MET A 34 -2.45 -11.53 -15.74
CA MET A 34 -2.34 -12.31 -14.51
C MET A 34 -3.29 -11.79 -13.43
N GLU A 35 -3.37 -10.47 -13.25
CA GLU A 35 -4.29 -9.87 -12.27
C GLU A 35 -5.75 -9.92 -12.75
N ASP A 36 -6.01 -9.59 -14.01
CA ASP A 36 -7.38 -9.33 -14.49
C ASP A 36 -8.10 -10.62 -14.92
N ASP A 37 -7.45 -11.43 -15.76
CA ASP A 37 -8.03 -12.67 -16.30
C ASP A 37 -7.86 -13.83 -15.33
N LEU A 38 -6.70 -13.92 -14.68
CA LEU A 38 -6.37 -15.02 -13.78
C LEU A 38 -6.58 -14.68 -12.31
N ARG A 39 -6.86 -13.44 -11.90
CA ARG A 39 -7.04 -13.09 -10.47
C ARG A 39 -5.83 -13.46 -9.60
N LEU A 40 -4.62 -13.38 -10.16
CA LEU A 40 -3.36 -13.60 -9.45
C LEU A 40 -2.88 -12.26 -8.87
N ASP A 41 -3.23 -12.02 -7.61
CA ASP A 41 -2.68 -10.90 -6.86
C ASP A 41 -1.17 -11.06 -6.55
N SER A 42 -0.58 -10.07 -5.90
CA SER A 42 0.85 -10.10 -5.57
C SER A 42 1.24 -11.26 -4.64
N VAL A 43 0.34 -11.73 -3.77
CA VAL A 43 0.57 -12.90 -2.91
C VAL A 43 0.57 -14.18 -3.74
N LEU A 44 -0.48 -14.38 -4.54
CA LEU A 44 -0.63 -15.55 -5.42
C LEU A 44 0.47 -15.59 -6.48
N ARG A 45 0.95 -14.43 -6.96
CA ARG A 45 2.12 -14.34 -7.84
C ARG A 45 3.39 -14.81 -7.15
N LEU A 46 3.66 -14.38 -5.91
CA LEU A 46 4.84 -14.85 -5.16
C LEU A 46 4.74 -16.36 -4.87
N GLN A 47 3.54 -16.86 -4.56
CA GLN A 47 3.29 -18.28 -4.39
C GLN A 47 3.51 -19.06 -5.70
N LEU A 48 3.04 -18.54 -6.83
CA LEU A 48 3.30 -19.10 -8.15
C LEU A 48 4.80 -19.19 -8.43
N LEU A 49 5.56 -18.12 -8.19
CA LEU A 49 7.01 -18.09 -8.36
C LEU A 49 7.71 -19.13 -7.47
N LEU A 50 7.23 -19.29 -6.23
CA LEU A 50 7.77 -20.27 -5.30
C LEU A 50 7.56 -21.70 -5.81
N GLU A 51 6.33 -22.03 -6.21
CA GLU A 51 5.98 -23.36 -6.71
C GLU A 51 6.67 -23.66 -8.06
N LEU A 52 6.89 -22.66 -8.91
CA LEU A 52 7.69 -22.81 -10.13
C LEU A 52 9.15 -23.18 -9.83
N GLU A 53 9.73 -22.58 -8.80
CA GLU A 53 11.10 -22.91 -8.38
C GLU A 53 11.17 -24.30 -7.76
N LEU A 54 10.23 -24.64 -6.87
CA LEU A 54 10.21 -25.91 -6.15
C LEU A 54 9.82 -27.11 -7.03
N GLN A 55 8.85 -26.94 -7.93
CA GLN A 55 8.28 -28.05 -8.72
C GLN A 55 8.80 -28.13 -10.15
N ALA A 56 9.06 -26.98 -10.77
CA ALA A 56 9.51 -26.91 -12.16
C ALA A 56 11.01 -26.60 -12.30
N GLY A 57 11.72 -26.32 -11.21
CA GLY A 57 13.14 -25.96 -11.22
C GLY A 57 13.43 -24.64 -11.92
N LEU A 58 12.41 -23.77 -12.07
CA LEU A 58 12.52 -22.46 -12.69
C LEU A 58 12.83 -21.43 -11.62
N ALA A 59 14.09 -21.00 -11.55
CA ALA A 59 14.51 -19.98 -10.60
C ALA A 59 13.74 -18.68 -10.84
N ALA A 60 13.12 -18.11 -9.80
CA ALA A 60 12.46 -16.82 -9.91
C ALA A 60 13.52 -15.70 -9.93
N PRO A 61 13.67 -14.94 -11.04
CA PRO A 61 14.58 -13.81 -11.07
C PRO A 61 14.07 -12.68 -10.17
N GLU A 62 14.97 -11.86 -9.61
CA GLU A 62 14.57 -10.73 -8.74
C GLU A 62 13.58 -9.80 -9.44
N ALA A 63 13.76 -9.57 -10.75
CA ALA A 63 12.83 -8.79 -11.57
C ALA A 63 11.41 -9.38 -11.60
N ALA A 64 11.23 -10.71 -11.50
CA ALA A 64 9.90 -11.31 -11.44
C ALA A 64 9.17 -11.03 -10.12
N ILE A 65 9.94 -10.84 -9.05
CA ILE A 65 9.45 -10.59 -7.69
C ILE A 65 9.11 -9.11 -7.50
N SER A 66 9.96 -8.21 -8.00
CA SER A 66 9.83 -6.77 -7.78
C SER A 66 8.96 -6.06 -8.82
N SER A 67 8.94 -6.53 -10.08
CA SER A 67 8.38 -5.78 -11.20
C SER A 67 6.86 -5.70 -11.22
N THR A 68 6.39 -4.48 -11.43
CA THR A 68 5.01 -4.12 -11.77
C THR A 68 4.71 -4.22 -13.26
N GLU A 69 5.73 -4.38 -14.12
CA GLU A 69 5.58 -4.43 -15.59
C GLU A 69 5.18 -5.81 -16.13
N ILE A 70 5.04 -6.80 -15.24
CA ILE A 70 4.62 -8.15 -15.62
C ILE A 70 3.10 -8.19 -15.60
N GLU A 71 2.49 -7.97 -16.75
CA GLU A 71 1.04 -7.96 -16.90
C GLU A 71 0.50 -9.32 -17.32
N THR A 72 1.18 -10.01 -18.25
CA THR A 72 0.68 -11.25 -18.86
C THR A 72 1.48 -12.49 -18.45
N VAL A 73 0.89 -13.67 -18.69
CA VAL A 73 1.58 -14.96 -18.56
C VAL A 73 2.85 -15.01 -19.43
N ALA A 74 2.80 -14.45 -20.64
CA ALA A 74 3.95 -14.40 -21.55
C ALA A 74 5.08 -13.51 -21.01
N ASP A 75 4.76 -12.38 -20.37
CA ASP A 75 5.77 -11.52 -19.75
C ASP A 75 6.51 -12.26 -18.63
N LEU A 76 5.76 -12.96 -17.78
CA LEU A 76 6.35 -13.78 -16.71
C LEU A 76 7.22 -14.89 -17.31
N ALA A 77 6.71 -15.60 -18.31
CA ALA A 77 7.44 -16.69 -18.96
C ALA A 77 8.75 -16.21 -19.62
N ARG A 78 8.75 -15.04 -20.27
CA ARG A 78 9.95 -14.41 -20.85
C ARG A 78 11.01 -14.16 -19.78
N LEU A 79 10.62 -13.58 -18.64
CA LEU A 79 11.53 -13.36 -17.53
C LEU A 79 12.11 -14.67 -16.97
N LEU A 80 11.29 -15.72 -16.83
CA LEU A 80 11.74 -17.03 -16.32
C LEU A 80 12.74 -17.73 -17.24
N VAL A 81 12.69 -17.47 -18.55
CA VAL A 81 13.67 -18.03 -19.52
C VAL A 81 14.88 -17.12 -19.75
N GLY A 82 14.96 -15.99 -19.02
CA GLY A 82 16.07 -15.04 -19.13
C GLY A 82 16.01 -14.15 -20.38
N GLU A 83 14.86 -14.06 -21.03
CA GLU A 83 14.62 -13.04 -22.05
C GLU A 83 14.39 -11.70 -21.35
N ALA A 84 15.12 -10.67 -21.78
CA ALA A 84 14.94 -9.33 -21.23
C ALA A 84 13.51 -8.86 -21.50
N ALA A 85 12.83 -8.36 -20.46
CA ALA A 85 11.65 -7.54 -20.67
C ALA A 85 12.04 -6.37 -21.61
N PRO A 86 11.14 -5.93 -22.50
CA PRO A 86 11.39 -4.76 -23.32
C PRO A 86 11.76 -3.61 -22.38
N ALA A 87 12.98 -3.06 -22.54
CA ALA A 87 13.43 -1.96 -21.71
C ALA A 87 12.45 -0.80 -21.85
N ALA A 88 11.95 -0.28 -20.73
CA ALA A 88 11.25 0.99 -20.71
C ALA A 88 12.13 2.03 -21.43
N PRO A 89 11.54 2.90 -22.28
CA PRO A 89 12.31 3.95 -22.94
C PRO A 89 13.02 4.77 -21.87
N ALA A 90 14.33 4.98 -22.05
CA ALA A 90 15.08 5.87 -21.18
C ALA A 90 14.38 7.23 -21.15
N PRO A 91 14.21 7.86 -19.98
CA PRO A 91 13.63 9.19 -19.91
C PRO A 91 14.44 10.12 -20.83
N SER A 92 13.74 10.88 -21.68
CA SER A 92 14.38 11.89 -22.51
C SER A 92 15.12 12.86 -21.60
N GLU A 93 16.38 13.14 -21.92
CA GLU A 93 17.09 14.30 -21.35
C GLU A 93 16.49 15.56 -21.99
N ASP A 94 15.24 15.88 -21.66
CA ASP A 94 14.65 17.16 -22.03
C ASP A 94 15.18 18.25 -21.08
N ASP A 95 15.68 19.34 -21.67
CA ASP A 95 16.10 20.55 -20.95
C ASP A 95 14.94 21.23 -20.19
N ASP A 96 13.70 20.77 -20.40
CA ASP A 96 12.47 21.21 -19.73
C ASP A 96 11.99 20.23 -18.62
N TYR A 97 12.84 19.31 -18.11
CA TYR A 97 12.46 18.40 -17.03
C TYR A 97 12.06 19.13 -15.73
N VAL A 98 10.76 19.30 -15.53
CA VAL A 98 10.16 19.95 -14.35
C VAL A 98 10.16 19.00 -13.13
N GLY A 99 10.17 17.68 -13.36
CA GLY A 99 10.20 16.63 -12.34
C GLY A 99 9.16 16.85 -11.23
N VAL A 100 9.60 16.74 -9.97
CA VAL A 100 8.79 16.99 -8.76
C VAL A 100 8.05 18.33 -8.73
N HIS A 101 8.49 19.32 -9.54
CA HIS A 101 7.89 20.65 -9.61
C HIS A 101 6.74 20.74 -10.62
N GLY A 102 6.54 19.73 -11.46
CA GLY A 102 5.41 19.63 -12.40
C GLY A 102 4.11 19.16 -11.74
N GLU A 103 3.07 18.91 -12.55
CA GLU A 103 1.94 18.10 -12.11
C GLU A 103 2.42 16.65 -11.95
N LEU A 104 2.23 16.07 -10.78
CA LEU A 104 2.55 14.67 -10.53
C LEU A 104 1.27 13.86 -10.82
N ASP A 105 1.23 13.19 -11.97
CA ASP A 105 0.08 12.36 -12.40
C ASP A 105 -0.08 11.05 -11.59
N TYR A 106 0.72 10.83 -10.55
CA TYR A 106 0.75 9.55 -9.83
C TYR A 106 0.11 9.63 -8.45
N ASP A 107 -1.12 9.13 -8.36
CA ASP A 107 -1.82 8.85 -7.10
C ASP A 107 -1.50 7.43 -6.62
N ILE A 108 -0.37 7.25 -5.93
CA ILE A 108 0.08 5.90 -5.55
C ILE A 108 -0.90 5.31 -4.53
N LYS A 109 -1.26 4.03 -4.71
CA LYS A 109 -2.15 3.28 -3.82
C LYS A 109 -1.41 2.99 -2.52
N ILE A 110 -1.84 3.59 -1.41
CA ILE A 110 -1.03 3.56 -0.19
C ILE A 110 -1.89 3.17 1.02
N HIS A 111 -3.08 3.75 1.20
CA HIS A 111 -3.94 3.46 2.35
C HIS A 111 -5.37 4.00 2.17
N CYS A 112 -6.36 3.11 2.08
CA CYS A 112 -7.75 3.42 1.74
C CYS A 112 -8.39 4.60 2.51
N VAL A 113 -8.20 4.68 3.83
CA VAL A 113 -8.67 5.83 4.64
C VAL A 113 -7.99 7.14 4.22
N VAL A 114 -6.67 7.15 4.09
CA VAL A 114 -5.90 8.35 3.70
C VAL A 114 -6.23 8.75 2.27
N SER A 115 -6.40 7.79 1.35
CA SER A 115 -6.84 8.03 -0.01
C SER A 115 -8.21 8.74 -0.05
N CYS A 116 -9.19 8.26 0.73
CA CYS A 116 -10.50 8.91 0.85
C CYS A 116 -10.43 10.33 1.43
N LEU A 117 -9.60 10.56 2.44
CA LEU A 117 -9.42 11.89 3.05
C LEU A 117 -8.71 12.86 2.10
N CYS A 118 -7.66 12.40 1.43
CA CYS A 118 -6.87 13.19 0.49
C CYS A 118 -7.66 13.54 -0.78
N ASP A 119 -8.60 12.69 -1.21
CA ASP A 119 -9.54 13.02 -2.28
C ASP A 119 -10.39 14.26 -1.98
N ALA A 120 -10.84 14.44 -0.74
CA ALA A 120 -11.51 15.67 -0.33
C ALA A 120 -10.59 16.90 -0.41
N LEU A 121 -9.31 16.76 -0.05
CA LEU A 121 -8.34 17.85 -0.17
C LEU A 121 -8.06 18.21 -1.64
N LYS A 122 -7.86 17.20 -2.50
CA LYS A 122 -7.69 17.38 -3.96
C LYS A 122 -8.85 18.14 -4.56
N GLN A 123 -10.09 17.75 -4.24
CA GLN A 123 -11.30 18.42 -4.72
C GLN A 123 -11.48 19.84 -4.16
N ALA A 124 -10.83 20.17 -3.04
CA ALA A 124 -10.80 21.51 -2.48
C ALA A 124 -9.61 22.35 -2.98
N GLY A 125 -8.72 21.79 -3.82
CA GLY A 125 -7.50 22.46 -4.27
C GLY A 125 -6.43 22.61 -3.18
N VAL A 126 -6.51 21.83 -2.10
CA VAL A 126 -5.54 21.82 -1.00
C VAL A 126 -4.48 20.75 -1.27
N ASP A 127 -3.21 21.07 -1.00
CA ASP A 127 -2.12 20.11 -1.17
C ASP A 127 -2.21 18.96 -0.15
N HIS A 128 -2.55 17.77 -0.64
CA HIS A 128 -2.77 16.56 0.15
C HIS A 128 -1.47 15.79 0.48
N ARG A 129 -0.36 16.11 -0.19
CA ARG A 129 0.89 15.34 -0.09
C ARG A 129 1.48 15.29 1.31
N PRO A 130 1.48 16.37 2.12
CA PRO A 130 1.97 16.29 3.50
C PRO A 130 1.33 15.16 4.29
N PHE A 131 0.01 14.97 4.14
CA PHE A 131 -0.74 14.02 4.95
C PHE A 131 -0.34 12.55 4.70
N HIS A 132 0.27 12.24 3.56
CA HIS A 132 0.79 10.91 3.25
C HIS A 132 1.96 10.48 4.15
N LEU A 133 2.62 11.42 4.84
CA LEU A 133 3.64 11.08 5.85
C LEU A 133 3.08 10.29 7.04
N ALA A 134 1.76 10.28 7.25
CA ALA A 134 1.14 9.47 8.27
C ALA A 134 1.11 7.97 7.95
N VAL A 135 1.45 7.57 6.73
CA VAL A 135 1.16 6.23 6.21
C VAL A 135 2.32 5.23 6.30
N PRO A 136 3.58 5.57 5.94
CA PRO A 136 4.67 4.59 5.88
C PRO A 136 4.89 3.82 7.17
N ASP A 137 4.65 4.46 8.32
CA ASP A 137 4.81 3.90 9.66
C ASP A 137 3.48 3.90 10.44
N ALA A 138 2.33 3.99 9.74
CA ALA A 138 1.01 3.85 10.35
C ALA A 138 0.91 2.54 11.13
N ALA A 139 0.16 2.58 12.24
CA ALA A 139 0.05 1.48 13.18
C ALA A 139 -0.38 0.16 12.51
N PHE A 140 0.18 -0.93 13.01
CA PHE A 140 -0.20 -2.31 12.77
C PHE A 140 0.08 -3.10 14.05
N ALA A 141 -0.43 -4.32 14.16
CA ALA A 141 -0.20 -5.17 15.32
C ALA A 141 0.63 -6.41 14.95
N VAL A 142 1.37 -6.92 15.95
CA VAL A 142 1.86 -8.29 15.95
C VAL A 142 1.02 -9.06 16.97
N THR A 143 0.31 -10.08 16.50
CA THR A 143 -0.57 -10.87 17.36
C THR A 143 0.24 -11.75 18.32
N SER A 144 -0.43 -12.34 19.32
CA SER A 144 0.19 -13.33 20.22
C SER A 144 0.66 -14.60 19.49
N ALA A 145 0.19 -14.85 18.27
CA ALA A 145 0.65 -15.91 17.39
C ALA A 145 1.78 -15.46 16.45
N TRP A 146 2.45 -14.35 16.74
CA TRP A 146 3.53 -13.78 15.95
C TRP A 146 3.14 -13.49 14.49
N ARG A 147 1.88 -13.11 14.24
CA ARG A 147 1.39 -12.73 12.91
C ARG A 147 1.28 -11.22 12.77
N LEU A 148 1.63 -10.69 11.60
CA LEU A 148 1.26 -9.33 11.22
C LEU A 148 -0.27 -9.23 11.12
N ALA A 149 -0.80 -8.14 11.67
CA ALA A 149 -2.22 -7.81 11.59
C ALA A 149 -2.38 -6.30 11.34
N TYR A 150 -2.76 -5.96 10.11
CA TYR A 150 -3.17 -4.66 9.65
C TYR A 150 -4.57 -4.30 10.18
N HIS A 151 -5.53 -5.22 10.16
CA HIS A 151 -6.91 -4.96 10.59
C HIS A 151 -7.20 -5.49 12.00
N ALA A 152 -6.24 -5.37 12.94
CA ALA A 152 -6.49 -5.75 14.32
C ALA A 152 -7.41 -4.74 15.01
N ALA A 153 -8.23 -5.19 15.97
CA ALA A 153 -9.07 -4.30 16.80
C ALA A 153 -8.26 -3.22 17.55
N ALA A 154 -6.95 -3.42 17.71
CA ALA A 154 -6.03 -2.47 18.31
C ALA A 154 -5.57 -1.35 17.34
N VAL A 155 -5.82 -1.46 16.04
CA VAL A 155 -5.49 -0.43 15.05
C VAL A 155 -6.61 0.61 15.03
N ASP A 156 -6.29 1.81 15.50
CA ASP A 156 -7.21 2.93 15.64
C ASP A 156 -6.89 4.03 14.61
N HIS A 157 -7.91 4.49 13.88
CA HIS A 157 -7.79 5.60 12.93
C HIS A 157 -7.95 6.99 13.60
N ALA A 158 -8.30 7.05 14.89
CA ALA A 158 -8.48 8.32 15.59
C ALA A 158 -7.24 9.26 15.53
N PRO A 159 -5.99 8.77 15.63
CA PRO A 159 -4.82 9.62 15.44
C PRO A 159 -4.76 10.25 14.04
N LEU A 160 -5.14 9.51 12.99
CA LEU A 160 -5.20 10.04 11.62
C LEU A 160 -6.25 11.16 11.52
N PHE A 161 -7.44 10.94 12.06
CA PHE A 161 -8.52 11.92 12.02
C PHE A 161 -8.23 13.17 12.85
N HIS A 162 -7.57 13.00 14.00
CA HIS A 162 -7.08 14.11 14.81
C HIS A 162 -6.15 15.01 14.00
N TRP A 163 -5.14 14.41 13.37
CA TRP A 163 -4.17 15.17 12.56
C TRP A 163 -4.80 15.77 11.31
N PHE A 164 -5.68 15.04 10.63
CA PHE A 164 -6.40 15.56 9.47
C PHE A 164 -7.20 16.82 9.82
N THR A 165 -7.93 16.75 10.93
CA THR A 165 -8.72 17.87 11.47
C THR A 165 -7.83 19.05 11.84
N ARG A 166 -6.72 18.79 12.53
CA ARG A 166 -5.80 19.84 13.00
C ARG A 166 -5.10 20.54 11.82
N LEU A 167 -4.58 19.77 10.87
CA LEU A 167 -3.89 20.29 9.69
C LEU A 167 -4.85 21.04 8.76
N HIS A 168 -5.96 20.40 8.41
CA HIS A 168 -6.79 20.87 7.29
C HIS A 168 -8.13 21.46 7.71
N GLY A 169 -8.46 21.50 9.00
CA GLY A 169 -9.72 22.07 9.49
C GLY A 169 -10.97 21.24 9.16
N VAL A 170 -10.82 20.08 8.53
CA VAL A 170 -11.92 19.20 8.14
C VAL A 170 -12.25 18.25 9.29
N GLN A 171 -13.44 18.39 9.86
CA GLN A 171 -13.93 17.46 10.89
C GLN A 171 -14.27 16.11 10.26
N VAL A 172 -13.79 15.03 10.88
CA VAL A 172 -14.15 13.66 10.52
C VAL A 172 -15.04 13.09 11.61
N GLU A 173 -16.29 12.84 11.27
CA GLU A 173 -17.30 12.37 12.22
C GLU A 173 -17.65 10.91 11.95
N ASP A 174 -17.59 10.09 13.00
CA ASP A 174 -18.06 8.70 12.95
C ASP A 174 -19.60 8.69 12.90
N TRP A 175 -20.16 8.12 11.85
CA TRP A 175 -21.61 7.91 11.76
C TRP A 175 -22.01 6.48 12.16
N TYR A 176 -21.03 5.57 12.27
CA TYR A 176 -21.23 4.17 12.58
C TYR A 176 -21.24 3.96 14.10
N ASP A 177 -22.34 3.41 14.61
CA ASP A 177 -22.49 3.13 16.04
C ASP A 177 -22.13 1.66 16.31
N ARG A 178 -20.99 1.43 16.98
CA ARG A 178 -20.52 0.08 17.32
C ARG A 178 -21.44 -0.66 18.30
N ALA A 179 -22.30 0.03 19.04
CA ALA A 179 -23.27 -0.60 19.95
C ALA A 179 -24.58 -0.99 19.25
N ALA A 180 -24.82 -0.46 18.05
CA ALA A 180 -26.02 -0.75 17.27
C ALA A 180 -25.84 -1.97 16.36
N SER A 181 -26.97 -2.56 15.97
CA SER A 181 -27.00 -3.63 15.00
C SER A 181 -26.56 -3.16 13.60
N LYS A 182 -26.18 -4.11 12.76
CA LYS A 182 -25.85 -3.85 11.35
C LYS A 182 -27.02 -3.18 10.61
N ALA A 183 -28.24 -3.65 10.84
CA ALA A 183 -29.43 -3.09 10.20
C ALA A 183 -29.65 -1.62 10.58
N GLU A 184 -29.47 -1.27 11.85
CA GLU A 184 -29.57 0.11 12.33
C GLU A 184 -28.47 0.99 11.71
N ASN A 185 -27.23 0.50 11.60
CA ASN A 185 -26.16 1.23 10.94
C ASN A 185 -26.36 1.40 9.44
N ILE A 186 -26.97 0.43 8.75
CA ILE A 186 -27.35 0.57 7.34
C ILE A 186 -28.43 1.65 7.18
N ALA A 187 -29.43 1.68 8.07
CA ALA A 187 -30.44 2.74 8.05
C ALA A 187 -29.85 4.13 8.35
N ARG A 188 -28.84 4.22 9.23
CA ARG A 188 -28.08 5.45 9.46
C ARG A 188 -27.30 5.86 8.22
N LEU A 189 -26.65 4.92 7.52
CA LEU A 189 -25.96 5.19 6.26
C LEU A 189 -26.91 5.78 5.21
N ASP A 190 -28.11 5.20 5.04
CA ASP A 190 -29.14 5.75 4.15
C ASP A 190 -29.45 7.21 4.51
N ALA A 191 -29.64 7.52 5.80
CA ALA A 191 -29.93 8.87 6.26
C ALA A 191 -28.76 9.85 6.03
N VAL A 192 -27.52 9.40 6.26
CA VAL A 192 -26.30 10.20 6.02
C VAL A 192 -26.13 10.50 4.53
N LEU A 193 -26.36 9.51 3.66
CA LEU A 193 -26.30 9.69 2.21
C LEU A 193 -27.40 10.63 1.70
N ALA A 194 -28.62 10.52 2.23
CA ALA A 194 -29.74 11.40 1.85
C ALA A 194 -29.53 12.88 2.25
N LEU A 195 -28.79 13.13 3.33
CA LEU A 195 -28.50 14.48 3.84
C LEU A 195 -27.18 15.07 3.31
N ARG A 196 -26.45 14.34 2.47
CA ARG A 196 -25.13 14.71 1.99
C ARG A 196 -25.18 16.00 1.14
N SER A 197 -24.30 16.97 1.44
CA SER A 197 -24.04 18.11 0.55
C SER A 197 -23.04 17.75 -0.56
N PRO A 198 -22.93 18.53 -1.67
CA PRO A 198 -21.93 18.27 -2.70
C PRO A 198 -20.47 18.26 -2.20
N THR A 199 -20.20 18.91 -1.07
CA THR A 199 -18.88 19.00 -0.43
C THR A 199 -18.64 17.92 0.63
N THR A 200 -19.68 17.23 1.06
CA THR A 200 -19.58 16.13 2.04
C THR A 200 -19.13 14.85 1.34
N SER A 201 -18.19 14.14 1.96
CA SER A 201 -17.81 12.77 1.61
C SER A 201 -18.37 11.81 2.66
N VAL A 202 -18.90 10.67 2.21
CA VAL A 202 -19.40 9.60 3.08
C VAL A 202 -18.55 8.36 2.84
N MET A 203 -17.67 8.07 3.78
CA MET A 203 -16.77 6.94 3.77
C MET A 203 -17.40 5.77 4.52
N VAL A 204 -17.33 4.56 3.97
CA VAL A 204 -17.86 3.34 4.58
C VAL A 204 -16.85 2.22 4.50
N MET A 205 -16.80 1.38 5.54
CA MET A 205 -16.08 0.12 5.49
C MET A 205 -16.99 -0.97 4.93
N LEU A 206 -16.51 -1.68 3.91
CA LEU A 206 -17.19 -2.86 3.37
C LEU A 206 -16.20 -3.99 3.11
N ASP A 207 -16.72 -5.22 3.03
CA ASP A 207 -15.91 -6.38 2.68
C ASP A 207 -15.86 -6.51 1.15
N MET A 208 -14.74 -6.11 0.58
CA MET A 208 -14.59 -5.97 -0.87
C MET A 208 -14.59 -7.32 -1.60
N PHE A 209 -14.30 -8.43 -0.89
CA PHE A 209 -14.45 -9.79 -1.41
C PHE A 209 -15.86 -10.06 -1.95
N HIS A 210 -16.88 -9.43 -1.35
CA HIS A 210 -18.27 -9.58 -1.75
C HIS A 210 -18.73 -8.63 -2.87
N LEU A 211 -17.80 -7.95 -3.55
CA LEU A 211 -18.05 -7.06 -4.70
C LEU A 211 -17.30 -7.57 -5.96
N PRO A 212 -17.73 -8.68 -6.58
CA PRO A 212 -17.04 -9.32 -7.70
C PRO A 212 -17.08 -8.50 -9.00
N GLU A 213 -17.90 -7.45 -9.07
CA GLU A 213 -17.96 -6.51 -10.20
C GLU A 213 -16.75 -5.59 -10.26
N ARG A 214 -15.91 -5.62 -9.22
CA ARG A 214 -14.70 -4.82 -9.13
C ARG A 214 -13.47 -5.67 -9.38
N GLU A 215 -12.52 -5.09 -10.10
CA GLU A 215 -11.16 -5.61 -10.18
C GLU A 215 -10.46 -5.41 -8.83
N ASN A 216 -10.55 -6.43 -7.98
CA ASN A 216 -9.87 -6.45 -6.70
C ASN A 216 -8.47 -7.04 -6.90
N LYS A 217 -7.44 -6.22 -6.70
CA LYS A 217 -6.02 -6.65 -6.76
C LYS A 217 -5.61 -7.57 -5.61
N PHE A 218 -6.50 -7.89 -4.68
CA PHE A 218 -6.29 -8.88 -3.63
C PHE A 218 -7.53 -9.75 -3.58
N ASN A 219 -7.35 -11.06 -3.75
CA ASN A 219 -8.44 -12.02 -3.66
C ASN A 219 -8.47 -12.63 -2.24
N GLN A 220 -8.45 -11.75 -1.24
CA GLN A 220 -8.45 -12.13 0.18
C GLN A 220 -9.90 -12.23 0.69
N ASP A 221 -10.21 -13.28 1.44
CA ASP A 221 -11.46 -13.40 2.21
C ASP A 221 -11.12 -13.49 3.70
N PRO A 222 -11.51 -12.51 4.53
CA PRO A 222 -12.20 -11.27 4.18
C PRO A 222 -11.25 -10.22 3.59
N PHE A 223 -11.81 -9.21 2.91
CA PHE A 223 -11.04 -8.03 2.49
C PHE A 223 -11.69 -6.71 2.92
N PRO A 224 -11.50 -6.30 4.20
CA PRO A 224 -11.98 -5.02 4.70
C PRO A 224 -11.38 -3.83 3.94
N HIS A 225 -12.21 -2.94 3.42
CA HIS A 225 -11.76 -1.77 2.66
C HIS A 225 -12.65 -0.55 2.90
N TYR A 226 -12.06 0.64 2.89
CA TYR A 226 -12.79 1.91 2.96
C TYR A 226 -12.91 2.54 1.57
N LEU A 227 -14.12 2.98 1.22
CA LEU A 227 -14.40 3.72 0.00
C LEU A 227 -15.48 4.77 0.22
N LEU A 228 -15.73 5.60 -0.79
CA LEU A 228 -16.73 6.66 -0.75
C LEU A 228 -18.03 6.25 -1.44
N LEU A 229 -19.16 6.64 -0.86
CA LEU A 229 -20.50 6.40 -1.42
C LEU A 229 -21.24 7.72 -1.68
N GLU A 230 -22.01 7.73 -2.75
CA GLU A 230 -22.95 8.80 -3.10
C GLU A 230 -24.28 8.22 -3.61
N THR A 231 -25.37 8.96 -3.44
CA THR A 231 -26.67 8.61 -4.05
C THR A 231 -26.64 8.85 -5.55
N THR A 232 -27.38 8.06 -6.32
CA THR A 232 -27.65 8.34 -7.74
C THR A 232 -29.10 8.75 -7.95
N ALA A 233 -29.46 9.10 -9.20
CA ALA A 233 -30.84 9.37 -9.56
C ALA A 233 -31.74 8.12 -9.46
N ASP A 234 -31.17 6.92 -9.62
CA ASP A 234 -31.87 5.65 -9.42
C ASP A 234 -31.58 5.12 -8.01
N PRO A 235 -32.56 5.06 -7.10
CA PRO A 235 -32.34 4.58 -5.72
C PRO A 235 -31.91 3.11 -5.64
N ALA A 236 -32.04 2.32 -6.72
CA ALA A 236 -31.51 0.96 -6.79
C ALA A 236 -29.97 0.91 -6.89
N PHE A 237 -29.32 2.04 -7.19
CA PHE A 237 -27.88 2.14 -7.35
C PHE A 237 -27.28 3.25 -6.48
N TRP A 238 -26.13 2.95 -5.89
CA TRP A 238 -25.24 3.95 -5.32
C TRP A 238 -24.02 4.12 -6.20
N LEU A 239 -23.55 5.36 -6.30
CA LEU A 239 -22.27 5.65 -6.90
C LEU A 239 -21.20 5.33 -5.87
N VAL A 240 -20.24 4.52 -6.27
CA VAL A 240 -19.09 4.14 -5.46
C VAL A 240 -17.88 4.82 -6.08
N ARG A 241 -17.12 5.54 -5.26
CA ARG A 241 -15.80 6.06 -5.61
C ARG A 241 -14.76 5.42 -4.70
N ASP A 242 -14.03 4.46 -5.25
CA ASP A 242 -12.86 3.89 -4.61
C ASP A 242 -11.62 4.60 -5.12
N VAL A 243 -11.22 5.63 -4.38
CA VAL A 243 -10.06 6.46 -4.69
C VAL A 243 -8.79 5.63 -4.69
N ASP A 244 -8.65 4.70 -3.75
CA ASP A 244 -7.45 3.88 -3.58
C ASP A 244 -7.25 2.93 -4.78
N TYR A 245 -8.36 2.43 -5.34
CA TYR A 245 -8.33 1.61 -6.55
C TYR A 245 -8.50 2.39 -7.85
N ARG A 246 -8.71 3.71 -7.77
CA ARG A 246 -9.01 4.60 -8.90
C ARG A 246 -10.21 4.13 -9.73
N TRP A 247 -11.23 3.64 -9.04
CA TRP A 247 -12.43 3.10 -9.66
C TRP A 247 -13.65 3.91 -9.22
N GLU A 248 -14.48 4.28 -10.19
CA GLU A 248 -15.75 4.96 -9.96
C GLU A 248 -16.84 4.31 -10.81
N GLY A 249 -17.99 4.03 -10.20
CA GLY A 249 -19.12 3.49 -10.95
C GLY A 249 -20.34 3.18 -10.09
N PRO A 250 -21.52 3.01 -10.72
CA PRO A 250 -22.72 2.61 -10.02
C PRO A 250 -22.65 1.13 -9.63
N ILE A 251 -23.01 0.81 -8.39
CA ILE A 251 -23.21 -0.57 -7.90
C ILE A 251 -24.61 -0.69 -7.33
N ALA A 252 -25.25 -1.84 -7.56
CA ALA A 252 -26.56 -2.14 -7.01
C ALA A 252 -26.52 -2.02 -5.48
N ARG A 253 -27.45 -1.25 -4.91
CA ARG A 253 -27.52 -0.95 -3.47
C ARG A 253 -27.52 -2.23 -2.63
N ASP A 254 -28.29 -3.24 -3.03
CA ASP A 254 -28.40 -4.49 -2.28
C ASP A 254 -27.07 -5.25 -2.19
N ARG A 255 -26.20 -5.14 -3.21
CA ARG A 255 -24.85 -5.73 -3.18
C ARG A 255 -23.93 -5.00 -2.21
N LEU A 256 -23.95 -3.66 -2.22
CA LEU A 256 -23.19 -2.86 -1.26
C LEU A 256 -23.66 -3.11 0.17
N VAL A 257 -24.98 -3.14 0.39
CA VAL A 257 -25.57 -3.48 1.70
C VAL A 257 -25.14 -4.87 2.14
N HIS A 258 -25.10 -5.85 1.23
CA HIS A 258 -24.58 -7.18 1.54
C HIS A 258 -23.12 -7.14 2.00
N ALA A 259 -22.24 -6.45 1.26
CA ALA A 259 -20.82 -6.30 1.62
C ALA A 259 -20.61 -5.53 2.94
N ILE A 260 -21.44 -4.53 3.24
CA ILE A 260 -21.41 -3.76 4.51
C ILE A 260 -21.96 -4.58 5.69
N SER A 261 -22.91 -5.48 5.42
CA SER A 261 -23.54 -6.31 6.45
C SER A 261 -22.63 -7.40 7.03
N ARG A 262 -21.48 -7.64 6.40
CA ARG A 262 -20.54 -8.69 6.84
C ARG A 262 -20.00 -8.39 8.25
N PRO A 263 -19.80 -9.43 9.08
CA PRO A 263 -19.29 -9.27 10.44
C PRO A 263 -17.81 -8.86 10.49
N THR A 264 -17.10 -9.04 9.38
CA THR A 264 -15.66 -8.78 9.18
C THR A 264 -15.33 -7.30 9.04
N VAL A 265 -16.33 -6.44 8.86
CA VAL A 265 -16.17 -5.00 8.67
C VAL A 265 -17.03 -4.21 9.63
N ALA A 266 -16.56 -3.06 10.10
CA ALA A 266 -17.35 -2.16 10.94
C ALA A 266 -16.72 -0.76 10.98
N GLY A 267 -17.45 0.23 10.47
CA GLY A 267 -17.07 1.63 10.57
C GLY A 267 -17.51 2.44 9.37
N GLY A 268 -17.54 3.75 9.57
CA GLY A 268 -17.83 4.69 8.51
C GLY A 268 -17.80 6.12 9.04
N TYR A 269 -17.35 7.02 8.19
CA TYR A 269 -17.10 8.41 8.56
C TYR A 269 -17.72 9.36 7.55
N ARG A 270 -18.02 10.57 7.99
CA ARG A 270 -18.39 11.68 7.11
C ARG A 270 -17.48 12.86 7.37
N PHE A 271 -17.17 13.61 6.33
CA PHE A 271 -16.33 14.80 6.41
C PHE A 271 -16.69 15.78 5.29
N ASP A 272 -16.65 17.08 5.58
CA ASP A 272 -17.04 18.12 4.64
C ASP A 272 -15.81 18.94 4.21
N ARG A 273 -15.47 18.88 2.93
CA ARG A 273 -14.31 19.60 2.39
C ARG A 273 -14.52 21.11 2.29
N ALA A 274 -15.72 21.62 2.54
CA ALA A 274 -16.00 23.06 2.55
C ALA A 274 -15.15 23.83 3.57
N THR A 275 -14.68 23.17 4.64
CA THR A 275 -13.80 23.78 5.65
C THR A 275 -12.32 23.48 5.43
N ALA A 276 -11.96 22.82 4.32
CA ALA A 276 -10.59 22.45 4.02
C ALA A 276 -9.71 23.69 3.87
N ARG A 277 -8.51 23.61 4.45
CA ARG A 277 -7.48 24.66 4.36
C ARG A 277 -6.10 24.05 4.26
N ASP A 278 -5.16 24.86 3.76
CA ASP A 278 -3.74 24.54 3.87
C ASP A 278 -3.32 24.48 5.34
N PRO A 279 -2.40 23.56 5.68
CA PRO A 279 -1.87 23.46 7.03
C PRO A 279 -1.05 24.69 7.38
N ASN A 280 -1.21 25.18 8.62
CA ASN A 280 -0.26 26.16 9.12
C ASN A 280 1.10 25.47 9.39
N PRO A 281 2.24 26.19 9.28
CA PRO A 281 3.56 25.58 9.43
C PRO A 281 3.81 24.92 10.79
N GLU A 282 3.30 25.47 11.89
CA GLU A 282 3.51 24.93 13.23
C GLU A 282 2.81 23.56 13.42
N ASP A 283 1.57 23.44 12.95
CA ASP A 283 0.81 22.19 12.99
C ASP A 283 1.41 21.15 12.05
N LEU A 284 1.91 21.55 10.87
CA LEU A 284 2.62 20.65 9.98
C LEU A 284 3.91 20.14 10.62
N ALA A 285 4.68 21.01 11.27
CA ALA A 285 5.89 20.60 11.98
C ALA A 285 5.57 19.63 13.14
N ALA A 286 4.52 19.90 13.91
CA ALA A 286 4.06 19.02 14.97
C ALA A 286 3.59 17.66 14.43
N PHE A 287 2.88 17.66 13.30
CA PHE A 287 2.43 16.45 12.63
C PHE A 287 3.60 15.57 12.19
N VAL A 288 4.57 16.13 11.47
CA VAL A 288 5.73 15.36 10.97
C VAL A 288 6.50 14.71 12.13
N ARG A 289 6.75 15.46 13.21
CA ARG A 289 7.41 14.92 14.41
C ARG A 289 6.60 13.82 15.10
N ALA A 290 5.27 13.85 14.99
CA ALA A 290 4.40 12.87 15.62
C ALA A 290 4.25 11.58 14.81
N VAL A 291 4.25 11.67 13.47
CA VAL A 291 3.96 10.52 12.60
C VAL A 291 5.19 9.87 11.98
N VAL A 292 6.33 10.56 11.96
CA VAL A 292 7.58 10.02 11.40
C VAL A 292 8.53 9.62 12.54
N PRO A 293 8.67 8.32 12.83
CA PRO A 293 9.62 7.85 13.82
C PRO A 293 11.05 7.83 13.23
N PHE A 294 11.74 8.97 13.24
CA PHE A 294 13.05 9.13 12.58
C PHE A 294 14.16 8.17 13.05
N GLY A 295 14.03 7.58 14.24
CA GLY A 295 15.04 6.72 14.84
C GLY A 295 14.72 5.23 14.85
N VAL A 296 13.56 4.80 14.35
CA VAL A 296 13.15 3.39 14.36
C VAL A 296 12.38 3.03 13.09
N ASN A 297 12.43 1.75 12.72
CA ASN A 297 11.67 1.18 11.60
C ASN A 297 10.71 0.08 12.12
N PRO A 298 9.49 0.46 12.53
CA PRO A 298 8.57 -0.45 13.21
C PRO A 298 8.29 -1.74 12.42
N LEU A 299 8.10 -1.62 11.10
CA LEU A 299 7.83 -2.78 10.24
C LEU A 299 9.02 -3.75 10.21
N VAL A 300 10.23 -3.25 9.97
CA VAL A 300 11.43 -4.10 9.88
C VAL A 300 11.75 -4.73 11.25
N GLU A 301 11.57 -4.00 12.35
CA GLU A 301 11.69 -4.55 13.70
C GLU A 301 10.67 -5.67 13.97
N ALA A 302 9.40 -5.45 13.60
CA ALA A 302 8.36 -6.47 13.73
C ALA A 302 8.68 -7.72 12.90
N LEU A 303 9.15 -7.55 11.66
CA LEU A 303 9.56 -8.66 10.80
C LEU A 303 10.71 -9.48 11.40
N LYS A 304 11.72 -8.80 11.97
CA LYS A 304 12.81 -9.47 12.72
C LYS A 304 12.24 -10.31 13.86
N LEU A 305 11.33 -9.74 14.67
CA LEU A 305 10.73 -10.44 15.80
C LEU A 305 9.88 -11.65 15.38
N ILE A 306 9.07 -11.50 14.32
CA ILE A 306 8.21 -12.57 13.80
C ILE A 306 9.05 -13.74 13.28
N VAL A 307 10.08 -13.45 12.46
CA VAL A 307 10.97 -14.48 11.92
C VAL A 307 11.69 -15.23 13.03
N GLU A 308 12.28 -14.52 13.99
CA GLU A 308 12.99 -15.16 15.10
C GLU A 308 12.06 -16.00 16.00
N ALA A 309 10.81 -15.56 16.20
CA ALA A 309 9.83 -16.35 16.94
C ALA A 309 9.50 -17.68 16.24
N HIS A 310 9.31 -17.66 14.92
CA HIS A 310 9.01 -18.86 14.12
C HIS A 310 10.20 -19.80 14.01
N LEU A 311 11.42 -19.28 13.89
CA LEU A 311 12.66 -20.08 13.92
C LEU A 311 12.88 -20.75 15.27
N ALA A 312 12.55 -20.06 16.37
CA ALA A 312 12.74 -20.57 17.73
C ALA A 312 11.57 -21.43 18.24
N GLY A 313 10.46 -21.51 17.49
CA GLY A 313 9.22 -22.16 17.96
C GLY A 313 8.60 -21.48 19.18
N ARG A 314 8.79 -20.16 19.33
CA ARG A 314 8.35 -19.39 20.51
C ARG A 314 6.83 -19.41 20.59
N ASP A 315 6.28 -19.54 21.79
CA ASP A 315 4.83 -19.56 22.03
C ASP A 315 4.07 -20.62 21.20
N GLY A 316 4.76 -21.68 20.76
CA GLY A 316 4.18 -22.80 20.03
C GLY A 316 3.97 -22.57 18.53
N VAL A 317 4.45 -21.46 17.96
CA VAL A 317 4.39 -21.25 16.50
C VAL A 317 5.34 -22.20 15.78
N ARG A 318 5.01 -22.60 14.55
CA ARG A 318 5.85 -23.47 13.72
C ARG A 318 6.41 -22.68 12.55
N LEU A 319 7.59 -23.08 12.05
CA LEU A 319 8.21 -22.41 10.92
C LEU A 319 7.30 -22.37 9.67
N GLU A 320 6.53 -23.42 9.44
CA GLU A 320 5.56 -23.49 8.33
C GLU A 320 4.41 -22.48 8.45
N ASP A 321 4.13 -21.97 9.64
CA ASP A 321 3.09 -20.95 9.86
C ASP A 321 3.55 -19.56 9.39
N LEU A 322 4.85 -19.37 9.08
CA LEU A 322 5.44 -18.07 8.72
C LEU A 322 4.80 -17.46 7.47
N GLU A 323 4.38 -18.29 6.51
CA GLU A 323 3.62 -17.86 5.34
C GLU A 323 2.32 -17.17 5.75
N SER A 324 1.54 -17.81 6.62
CA SER A 324 0.30 -17.22 7.17
C SER A 324 0.57 -16.00 8.06
N ALA A 325 1.71 -15.97 8.74
CA ALA A 325 2.09 -14.89 9.64
C ALA A 325 2.45 -13.59 8.90
N LEU A 326 2.89 -13.70 7.65
CA LEU A 326 3.29 -12.57 6.80
C LEU A 326 2.29 -12.28 5.66
N ALA A 327 1.14 -12.95 5.64
CA ALA A 327 0.14 -12.80 4.57
C ALA A 327 -0.29 -11.35 4.31
N GLU A 328 -0.31 -10.51 5.36
CA GLU A 328 -0.70 -9.09 5.26
C GLU A 328 0.49 -8.14 4.99
N LEU A 329 1.72 -8.64 4.92
CA LEU A 329 2.91 -7.84 4.63
C LEU A 329 2.78 -7.03 3.33
N PRO A 330 2.27 -7.56 2.19
CA PRO A 330 2.13 -6.79 0.96
C PRO A 330 1.31 -5.50 1.13
N ILE A 331 0.30 -5.50 2.01
CA ILE A 331 -0.52 -4.32 2.30
C ILE A 331 0.31 -3.25 3.04
N LEU A 332 1.29 -3.64 3.84
CA LEU A 332 2.20 -2.74 4.53
C LEU A 332 3.34 -2.24 3.64
N ILE A 333 3.78 -3.04 2.66
CA ILE A 333 4.85 -2.68 1.73
C ILE A 333 4.47 -1.45 0.90
N ILE A 334 3.25 -1.41 0.34
CA ILE A 334 2.82 -0.29 -0.54
C ILE A 334 2.83 1.06 0.21
N ARG A 335 2.72 1.03 1.54
CA ARG A 335 2.72 2.25 2.36
C ARG A 335 4.01 3.02 2.29
N LYS A 336 5.13 2.36 1.97
CA LYS A 336 6.45 3.00 1.92
C LYS A 336 6.53 4.03 0.80
N TYR A 337 5.71 3.94 -0.23
CA TYR A 337 5.54 5.02 -1.22
C TYR A 337 4.99 6.32 -0.62
N GLY A 338 4.40 6.30 0.59
CA GLY A 338 4.03 7.52 1.31
C GLY A 338 5.22 8.46 1.59
N TYR A 339 6.46 7.94 1.63
CA TYR A 339 7.65 8.79 1.73
C TYR A 339 7.83 9.67 0.50
N GLU A 340 7.46 9.20 -0.69
CA GLU A 340 7.61 9.95 -1.93
C GLU A 340 6.76 11.21 -1.91
N HIS A 341 5.48 11.10 -1.51
CA HIS A 341 4.60 12.26 -1.37
C HIS A 341 5.11 13.25 -0.33
N GLY A 342 5.58 12.75 0.82
CA GLY A 342 6.18 13.59 1.86
C GLY A 342 7.39 14.36 1.37
N LEU A 343 8.34 13.68 0.72
CA LEU A 343 9.52 14.29 0.13
C LEU A 343 9.15 15.27 -0.99
N ALA A 344 8.19 14.92 -1.85
CA ALA A 344 7.74 15.76 -2.96
C ALA A 344 7.24 17.11 -2.45
N TRP A 345 6.47 17.10 -1.35
CA TRP A 345 6.02 18.34 -0.74
C TRP A 345 7.18 19.23 -0.29
N PHE A 346 8.13 18.68 0.46
CA PHE A 346 9.29 19.45 0.93
C PHE A 346 10.16 19.96 -0.22
N TRP A 347 10.39 19.13 -1.25
CA TRP A 347 11.16 19.52 -2.43
C TRP A 347 10.56 20.72 -3.13
N ARG A 348 9.23 20.75 -3.28
CA ARG A 348 8.52 21.88 -3.88
C ARG A 348 8.56 23.11 -2.98
N ALA A 349 8.28 22.95 -1.68
CA ALA A 349 8.29 24.03 -0.72
C ALA A 349 9.67 24.73 -0.65
N LEU A 350 10.76 23.95 -0.73
CA LEU A 350 12.13 24.44 -0.69
C LEU A 350 12.75 24.70 -2.08
N LYS A 351 12.05 24.38 -3.17
CA LYS A 351 12.54 24.45 -4.55
C LYS A 351 13.87 23.73 -4.77
N LEU A 352 13.99 22.52 -4.21
CA LEU A 352 15.19 21.68 -4.31
C LEU A 352 15.33 21.05 -5.71
N PRO A 353 16.54 20.63 -6.14
CA PRO A 353 16.75 20.05 -7.47
C PRO A 353 15.93 18.77 -7.70
N ALA A 354 15.24 18.69 -8.84
CA ALA A 354 14.40 17.54 -9.21
C ALA A 354 15.19 16.22 -9.28
N ARG A 355 16.39 16.23 -9.87
CA ARG A 355 17.27 15.04 -9.93
C ARG A 355 17.61 14.45 -8.56
N GLU A 356 17.65 15.27 -7.51
CA GLU A 356 17.89 14.74 -6.17
C GLU A 356 16.65 14.00 -5.64
N PHE A 357 15.45 14.49 -5.96
CA PHE A 357 14.20 13.83 -5.63
C PHE A 357 14.09 12.47 -6.34
N ASP A 358 14.40 12.41 -7.63
CA ASP A 358 14.34 11.17 -8.42
C ASP A 358 15.19 10.06 -7.80
N ARG A 359 16.42 10.39 -7.37
CA ARG A 359 17.28 9.44 -6.65
C ARG A 359 16.63 8.90 -5.37
N TRP A 360 15.89 9.73 -4.64
CA TRP A 360 15.19 9.27 -3.44
C TRP A 360 13.94 8.44 -3.77
N CYS A 361 13.30 8.69 -4.91
CA CYS A 361 12.27 7.80 -5.44
C CYS A 361 12.86 6.43 -5.76
N ASP A 362 14.03 6.36 -6.39
CA ASP A 362 14.74 5.10 -6.64
C ASP A 362 15.08 4.35 -5.35
N GLU A 363 15.49 5.07 -4.29
CA GLU A 363 15.75 4.49 -2.97
C GLU A 363 14.49 3.93 -2.30
N ILE A 364 13.35 4.60 -2.47
CA ILE A 364 12.04 4.13 -1.99
C ILE A 364 11.58 2.91 -2.78
N GLU A 365 11.73 2.92 -4.10
CA GLU A 365 11.43 1.77 -4.97
C GLU A 365 12.31 0.57 -4.59
N ALA A 366 13.60 0.79 -4.34
CA ALA A 366 14.51 -0.25 -3.87
C ALA A 366 14.13 -0.80 -2.49
N LEU A 367 13.61 0.03 -1.58
CA LEU A 367 13.07 -0.42 -0.29
C LEU A 367 11.83 -1.31 -0.49
N VAL A 368 10.90 -0.88 -1.33
CA VAL A 368 9.67 -1.63 -1.65
C VAL A 368 10.01 -2.97 -2.31
N ALA A 369 10.88 -2.95 -3.32
CA ALA A 369 11.36 -4.15 -4.00
C ALA A 369 12.07 -5.09 -3.03
N GLY A 370 12.94 -4.57 -2.17
CA GLY A 370 13.63 -5.36 -1.15
C GLY A 370 12.66 -6.03 -0.16
N LEU A 371 11.59 -5.34 0.25
CA LEU A 371 10.56 -5.92 1.12
C LEU A 371 9.79 -7.05 0.41
N LYS A 372 9.48 -6.90 -0.89
CA LYS A 372 8.88 -7.98 -1.70
C LYS A 372 9.83 -9.18 -1.81
N GLY A 373 11.13 -8.93 -2.04
CA GLY A 373 12.17 -9.97 -2.07
C GLY A 373 12.34 -10.67 -0.72
N PHE A 374 12.30 -9.93 0.38
CA PHE A 374 12.26 -10.51 1.73
C PHE A 374 11.01 -11.38 1.92
N HIS A 375 9.82 -10.91 1.51
CA HIS A 375 8.59 -11.69 1.65
C HIS A 375 8.73 -13.04 0.93
N PHE A 376 9.19 -13.03 -0.32
CA PHE A 376 9.46 -14.25 -1.08
C PHE A 376 10.45 -15.18 -0.39
N ALA A 377 11.57 -14.65 0.11
CA ALA A 377 12.55 -15.44 0.84
C ALA A 377 11.97 -16.03 2.15
N ALA A 378 11.08 -15.31 2.83
CA ALA A 378 10.40 -15.80 4.02
C ALA A 378 9.43 -16.95 3.69
N LEU A 379 8.74 -16.90 2.55
CA LEU A 379 7.92 -18.01 2.05
C LEU A 379 8.77 -19.26 1.78
N LYS A 380 9.96 -19.08 1.18
CA LYS A 380 10.93 -20.19 1.03
C LYS A 380 11.36 -20.76 2.38
N LEU A 381 11.70 -19.89 3.34
CA LEU A 381 12.08 -20.29 4.69
C LEU A 381 10.97 -21.10 5.37
N ALA A 382 9.71 -20.75 5.17
CA ALA A 382 8.56 -21.49 5.71
C ALA A 382 8.51 -22.96 5.22
N ARG A 383 9.07 -23.26 4.04
CA ARG A 383 9.16 -24.61 3.48
C ARG A 383 10.34 -25.43 4.01
N GLY A 384 11.30 -24.78 4.66
CA GLY A 384 12.43 -25.43 5.31
C GLY A 384 13.56 -24.46 5.63
N ALA A 385 14.15 -24.59 6.82
CA ALA A 385 15.29 -23.79 7.23
C ALA A 385 16.61 -24.49 6.94
N THR A 386 17.53 -23.81 6.25
CA THR A 386 18.96 -24.10 6.29
C THR A 386 19.70 -22.91 6.92
N PRO A 387 20.89 -23.12 7.51
CA PRO A 387 21.70 -22.04 8.08
C PRO A 387 21.94 -20.89 7.09
N GLU A 388 22.11 -21.22 5.81
CA GLU A 388 22.34 -20.26 4.72
C GLU A 388 21.10 -19.41 4.45
N VAL A 389 19.91 -20.01 4.39
CA VAL A 389 18.65 -19.28 4.18
C VAL A 389 18.36 -18.35 5.37
N VAL A 390 18.61 -18.81 6.59
CA VAL A 390 18.44 -17.97 7.79
C VAL A 390 19.41 -16.79 7.81
N ALA A 391 20.67 -17.00 7.40
CA ALA A 391 21.66 -15.93 7.29
C ALA A 391 21.30 -14.90 6.20
N ASP A 392 20.79 -15.36 5.05
CA ASP A 392 20.29 -14.49 3.98
C ASP A 392 19.12 -13.62 4.47
N ILE A 393 18.13 -14.22 5.13
CA ILE A 393 16.98 -13.50 5.70
C ILE A 393 17.41 -12.40 6.67
N ARG A 394 18.35 -12.69 7.57
CA ARG A 394 18.87 -11.70 8.53
C ARG A 394 19.62 -10.56 7.84
N THR A 395 20.41 -10.88 6.80
CA THR A 395 21.12 -9.88 5.99
C THR A 395 20.13 -8.97 5.29
N ARG A 396 19.11 -9.54 4.61
CA ARG A 396 18.05 -8.76 3.94
C ARG A 396 17.35 -7.82 4.91
N LEU A 397 16.98 -8.29 6.10
CA LEU A 397 16.34 -7.45 7.12
C LEU A 397 17.27 -6.34 7.63
N ALA A 398 18.57 -6.56 7.71
CA ALA A 398 19.53 -5.52 8.08
C ALA A 398 19.70 -4.47 6.97
N ASP A 399 19.75 -4.89 5.70
CA ASP A 399 19.85 -3.99 4.55
C ASP A 399 18.59 -3.13 4.40
N LEU A 400 17.41 -3.73 4.57
CA LEU A 400 16.13 -3.02 4.59
C LEU A 400 16.08 -1.97 5.70
N ASP A 401 16.53 -2.34 6.90
CA ASP A 401 16.61 -1.43 8.04
C ASP A 401 17.54 -0.24 7.76
N ALA A 402 18.72 -0.51 7.20
CA ALA A 402 19.69 0.53 6.85
C ALA A 402 19.15 1.49 5.77
N ARG A 403 18.46 0.95 4.76
CA ARG A 403 17.87 1.73 3.66
C ARG A 403 16.74 2.62 4.15
N GLU A 404 15.79 2.07 4.91
CA GLU A 404 14.68 2.87 5.46
C GLU A 404 15.18 3.96 6.41
N HIS A 405 16.21 3.68 7.23
CA HIS A 405 16.87 4.72 8.03
C HIS A 405 17.54 5.81 7.18
N ALA A 406 18.09 5.48 6.02
CA ALA A 406 18.69 6.48 5.11
C ALA A 406 17.61 7.42 4.53
N ILE A 407 16.48 6.85 4.09
CA ILE A 407 15.32 7.62 3.62
C ILE A 407 14.79 8.54 4.73
N LYS A 408 14.55 7.99 5.94
CA LYS A 408 14.08 8.77 7.09
C LYS A 408 15.06 9.85 7.53
N ARG A 409 16.38 9.58 7.51
CA ARG A 409 17.40 10.62 7.77
C ARG A 409 17.28 11.76 6.79
N ARG A 410 17.19 11.47 5.48
CA ARG A 410 17.06 12.53 4.49
C ARG A 410 15.77 13.32 4.68
N LEU A 411 14.65 12.63 4.89
CA LEU A 411 13.39 13.27 5.19
C LEU A 411 13.52 14.20 6.40
N GLY A 412 14.21 13.78 7.46
CA GLY A 412 14.49 14.58 8.65
C GLY A 412 15.36 15.80 8.35
N GLU A 413 16.44 15.64 7.60
CA GLU A 413 17.30 16.76 7.18
C GLU A 413 16.52 17.82 6.41
N VAL A 414 15.71 17.39 5.43
CA VAL A 414 14.93 18.31 4.61
C VAL A 414 13.78 18.94 5.39
N PHE A 415 13.17 18.17 6.30
CA PHE A 415 12.20 18.70 7.25
C PHE A 415 12.80 19.80 8.14
N GLU A 416 13.99 19.60 8.70
CA GLU A 416 14.65 20.62 9.53
C GLU A 416 15.08 21.84 8.70
N LEU A 417 15.50 21.66 7.44
CA LEU A 417 15.74 22.78 6.52
C LEU A 417 14.47 23.61 6.28
N TRP A 418 13.35 22.94 6.03
CA TRP A 418 12.05 23.60 5.86
C TRP A 418 11.58 24.30 7.13
N ALA A 419 11.71 23.64 8.28
CA ALA A 419 11.36 24.20 9.58
C ALA A 419 12.18 25.46 9.87
N ALA A 420 13.49 25.43 9.60
CA ALA A 420 14.37 26.58 9.76
C ALA A 420 14.01 27.77 8.87
N ALA A 421 13.48 27.52 7.67
CA ALA A 421 13.07 28.56 6.74
C ALA A 421 11.67 29.15 7.03
N THR A 422 10.80 28.39 7.71
CA THR A 422 9.36 28.68 7.77
C THR A 422 8.85 28.97 9.19
N LEU A 423 9.45 28.38 10.22
CA LEU A 423 8.99 28.54 11.60
C LEU A 423 9.56 29.82 12.25
N PRO A 424 8.76 30.55 13.04
CA PRO A 424 9.25 31.72 13.77
C PRO A 424 10.36 31.34 14.76
N GLY A 425 11.49 32.05 14.73
CA GLY A 425 12.56 31.90 15.73
C GLY A 425 13.56 30.75 15.48
N ALA A 426 13.49 30.06 14.35
CA ALA A 426 14.52 29.09 13.99
C ALA A 426 15.80 29.80 13.50
N GLU A 427 16.96 29.47 14.09
CA GLU A 427 18.25 29.97 13.60
C GLU A 427 18.52 29.41 12.19
N VAL A 428 18.72 30.31 11.23
CA VAL A 428 19.04 29.93 9.84
C VAL A 428 20.44 29.31 9.80
N ILE A 429 20.52 27.97 9.84
CA ILE A 429 21.76 27.26 9.52
C ILE A 429 21.96 27.36 8.00
N ARG A 430 22.71 28.37 7.58
CA ARG A 430 23.16 28.52 6.19
C ARG A 430 24.14 27.40 5.86
N PHE A 431 23.69 26.38 5.12
CA PHE A 431 24.60 25.45 4.48
C PHE A 431 25.41 26.18 3.40
N ARG A 432 26.74 26.22 3.57
CA ARG A 432 27.66 26.60 2.50
C ARG A 432 27.49 25.56 1.38
N ARG A 433 27.10 26.01 0.18
CA ARG A 433 27.22 25.22 -1.05
C ARG A 433 28.68 24.77 -1.17
N ALA A 434 28.92 23.46 -1.15
CA ALA A 434 30.19 22.92 -1.63
C ALA A 434 30.22 23.12 -3.14
N SER A 435 31.21 23.89 -3.58
CA SER A 435 31.59 24.11 -4.98
C SER A 435 32.19 22.87 -5.62
#